data_AF-A0A2M6W9Y2-F1
#
_entry.id   AF-A0A2M6W9Y2-F1
#
_cell.length_a   1.000
_cell.length_b   1.000
_cell.length_c   1.000
_cell.angle_alpha   90.00
_cell.angle_beta   90.00
_cell.angle_gamma   90.00
#
_symmetry.space_group_name_H-M   'P 1'
#
loop_
_entity.id
_entity.type
_entity.pdbx_description
1 polymer ?
#
loop_
_entity_poly.entity_id
_entity_poly.type
_entity_poly.pdbx_seq_one_letter_code
_entity_poly.pdbx_strand_id
1 'polypeptide(L)' 'VKSTNSLLNSYLDVIMGKTGYTEDALYCFTSLIKLKNNAEVITVVLGASSNEARFQDTKVMAEWVQNNYQW' A
#
# COMPACT_ATOMS: atom_id res chain seq x y z
N VAL A 1 -5.88 -8.22 19.08
CA VAL A 1 -6.16 -7.12 18.13
C VAL A 1 -5.71 -7.57 16.75
N LYS A 2 -6.54 -7.42 15.70
CA LYS A 2 -6.21 -7.81 14.31
C LYS A 2 -5.79 -6.58 13.51
N SER A 3 -4.83 -6.73 12.61
CA SER A 3 -4.43 -5.67 11.69
C SER A 3 -5.58 -5.29 10.74
N THR A 4 -5.71 -3.99 10.44
CA THR A 4 -6.65 -3.47 9.42
C THR A 4 -6.00 -3.31 8.05
N ASN A 5 -4.72 -3.67 7.91
CA ASN A 5 -4.05 -3.72 6.62
C ASN A 5 -4.49 -4.97 5.83
N SER A 6 -5.31 -4.76 4.79
CA SER A 6 -5.82 -5.83 3.93
C SER A 6 -4.77 -6.44 2.99
N LEU A 7 -3.56 -5.87 2.91
CA LEU A 7 -2.50 -6.37 2.02
C LEU A 7 -1.59 -7.42 2.66
N LEU A 8 -1.67 -7.66 3.98
CA LEU A 8 -0.80 -8.63 4.67
C LEU A 8 -0.93 -10.09 4.17
N ASN A 9 -2.01 -10.41 3.45
CA ASN A 9 -2.22 -11.72 2.82
C ASN A 9 -2.42 -11.59 1.29
N SER A 10 -1.86 -10.55 0.69
CA SER A 10 -1.93 -10.32 -0.75
C SER A 10 -0.71 -10.90 -1.48
N TYR A 11 -0.64 -10.71 -2.79
CA TYR A 11 0.53 -11.09 -3.58
C TYR A 11 1.75 -10.17 -3.36
N LEU A 12 1.55 -9.02 -2.69
CA LEU A 12 2.62 -8.09 -2.36
C LEU A 12 3.32 -8.53 -1.09
N ASP A 13 4.65 -8.48 -1.10
CA ASP A 13 5.47 -8.68 0.09
C ASP A 13 5.50 -7.38 0.92
N VAL A 14 4.52 -7.25 1.80
CA VAL A 14 4.37 -6.07 2.68
C VAL A 14 5.20 -6.27 3.95
N ILE A 15 6.29 -5.49 4.07
CA ILE A 15 7.17 -5.53 5.23
C ILE A 15 6.51 -4.83 6.43
N MET A 16 5.97 -3.63 6.21
CA MET A 16 5.31 -2.83 7.24
C MET A 16 4.32 -1.85 6.62
N GLY A 17 3.38 -1.35 7.44
CA GLY A 17 2.47 -0.31 6.99
C GLY A 17 1.53 0.17 8.09
N LYS A 18 0.83 1.26 7.81
CA LYS A 18 -0.14 1.87 8.71
C LYS A 18 -1.36 2.35 7.93
N THR A 19 -2.53 1.97 8.41
CA THR A 19 -3.83 2.47 7.95
C THR A 19 -4.28 3.65 8.81
N GLY A 20 -5.02 4.57 8.20
CA GLY A 20 -5.64 5.72 8.87
C GLY A 20 -7.02 5.99 8.31
N TYR A 21 -7.90 6.52 9.16
CA TYR A 21 -9.21 7.04 8.76
C TYR A 21 -9.68 8.11 9.74
N THR A 22 -10.12 9.25 9.20
CA THR A 22 -10.98 10.23 9.87
C THR A 22 -12.02 10.72 8.85
N GLU A 23 -13.07 11.42 9.31
CA GLU A 23 -14.06 12.01 8.40
C GLU A 23 -13.42 13.05 7.46
N ASP A 24 -12.47 13.86 7.96
CA ASP A 24 -11.80 14.90 7.18
C ASP A 24 -10.68 14.38 6.27
N ALA A 25 -9.96 13.34 6.68
CA ALA A 25 -8.81 12.80 5.93
C ALA A 25 -9.20 11.62 5.01
N LEU A 26 -10.43 11.10 5.16
CA LEU A 26 -10.91 9.88 4.54
C LEU A 26 -9.94 8.71 4.77
N TYR A 27 -9.86 7.77 3.82
CA TYR A 27 -9.06 6.57 3.97
C TYR A 27 -7.60 6.79 3.54
N CYS A 28 -6.68 6.64 4.50
CA CYS A 28 -5.24 6.75 4.26
C CYS A 28 -4.54 5.41 4.47
N PHE A 29 -3.46 5.18 3.72
CA PHE A 29 -2.61 4.01 3.89
C PHE A 29 -1.18 4.29 3.45
N THR A 30 -0.22 3.91 4.29
CA THR A 30 1.21 3.94 3.99
C THR A 30 1.79 2.54 4.14
N SER A 31 2.62 2.09 3.20
CA SER A 31 3.22 0.76 3.23
C SER A 31 4.62 0.74 2.66
N LEU A 32 5.52 -0.01 3.30
CA LEU A 32 6.79 -0.46 2.74
C LEU A 32 6.57 -1.84 2.09
N ILE A 33 6.95 -1.96 0.83
CA ILE A 33 6.74 -3.17 0.02
C ILE A 33 8.08 -3.59 -0.57
N LYS A 34 8.39 -4.88 -0.45
CA LYS A 34 9.51 -5.50 -1.13
C LYS A 34 9.09 -5.95 -2.52
N LEU A 35 9.80 -5.46 -3.53
CA LEU A 35 9.61 -5.81 -4.93
C LEU A 35 10.31 -7.14 -5.27
N LYS A 36 9.97 -7.74 -6.41
CA LYS A 36 10.53 -9.04 -6.82
C LYS A 36 12.04 -8.99 -7.05
N ASN A 37 12.60 -7.82 -7.36
CA ASN A 37 14.04 -7.59 -7.49
C ASN A 37 14.73 -7.27 -6.16
N ASN A 38 14.06 -7.46 -5.01
CA ASN A 38 14.50 -7.09 -3.66
C ASN A 38 14.64 -5.58 -3.39
N ALA A 39 14.32 -4.71 -4.35
CA ALA A 39 14.20 -3.29 -4.05
C ALA A 39 12.99 -3.05 -3.13
N GLU A 40 13.05 -1.99 -2.33
CA GLU A 40 11.95 -1.62 -1.44
C GLU A 40 11.32 -0.31 -1.89
N VAL A 41 9.99 -0.26 -1.89
CA VAL A 41 9.21 0.93 -2.24
C VAL A 41 8.25 1.30 -1.12
N ILE A 42 8.17 2.60 -0.83
CA ILE A 42 7.16 3.15 0.07
C ILE A 42 6.03 3.73 -0.79
N THR A 43 4.80 3.32 -0.47
CA THR A 43 3.57 3.88 -1.03
C THR A 43 2.84 4.67 0.03
N VAL A 44 2.24 5.80 -0.36
CA VAL A 44 1.41 6.64 0.51
C VAL A 44 0.15 7.03 -0.26
N VAL A 45 -1.00 6.62 0.24
CA VAL A 45 -2.32 7.02 -0.27
C VAL A 45 -3.01 7.85 0.81
N LEU A 46 -3.51 9.02 0.41
CA LEU A 46 -4.25 9.96 1.26
C LEU A 46 -5.59 10.26 0.61
N GLY A 47 -6.66 10.37 1.42
CA GLY A 47 -7.95 10.84 0.90
C GLY A 47 -8.68 9.85 0.00
N ALA A 48 -8.43 8.54 0.10
CA ALA A 48 -9.14 7.58 -0.73
C ALA A 48 -10.64 7.55 -0.37
N SER A 49 -11.50 7.48 -1.38
CA SER A 49 -12.96 7.54 -1.22
C SER A 49 -13.57 6.31 -0.52
N SER A 50 -12.84 5.19 -0.49
CA SER A 50 -13.24 3.98 0.22
C SER A 50 -12.06 3.27 0.87
N ASN A 51 -12.37 2.39 1.81
CA ASN A 51 -11.40 1.54 2.49
C ASN A 51 -10.66 0.64 1.50
N GLU A 52 -11.33 0.15 0.45
CA GLU A 52 -10.78 -0.74 -0.55
C GLU A 52 -9.88 0.02 -1.54
N ALA A 53 -10.27 1.24 -1.91
CA ALA A 53 -9.54 2.07 -2.86
C ALA A 53 -8.09 2.30 -2.42
N ARG A 54 -7.85 2.62 -1.14
CA ARG A 54 -6.48 2.87 -0.62
C ARG A 54 -5.52 1.69 -0.83
N PHE A 55 -6.05 0.47 -0.77
CA PHE A 55 -5.28 -0.74 -0.96
C PHE A 55 -5.11 -1.07 -2.44
N GLN A 56 -6.12 -0.78 -3.26
CA GLN A 56 -6.03 -0.96 -4.71
C GLN A 56 -5.02 0.01 -5.33
N ASP A 57 -5.05 1.28 -4.92
CA ASP A 57 -4.10 2.30 -5.39
C ASP A 57 -2.66 1.92 -5.03
N THR A 58 -2.45 1.41 -3.81
CA THR A 58 -1.15 0.88 -3.38
C THR A 58 -0.68 -0.28 -4.25
N LYS A 59 -1.57 -1.22 -4.61
CA LYS A 59 -1.24 -2.34 -5.51
C LYS A 59 -0.84 -1.86 -6.89
N VAL A 60 -1.60 -0.92 -7.46
CA VAL A 60 -1.33 -0.36 -8.79
C VAL A 60 0.01 0.37 -8.79
N MET A 61 0.31 1.18 -7.77
CA MET A 61 1.61 1.87 -7.67
C MET A 61 2.78 0.88 -7.53
N ALA A 62 2.66 -0.12 -6.65
CA ALA A 62 3.71 -1.11 -6.45
C ALA A 62 3.97 -1.93 -7.72
N GLU A 63 2.91 -2.36 -8.42
CA GLU A 63 3.02 -3.06 -9.70
C GLU A 63 3.61 -2.17 -10.80
N TRP A 64 3.21 -0.90 -10.84
CA TRP A 64 3.76 0.04 -11.82
C TRP A 64 5.26 0.26 -11.61
N VAL A 65 5.72 0.46 -10.37
CA VAL A 65 7.15 0.60 -10.06
C VAL A 65 7.90 -0.70 -10.41
N GLN A 66 7.35 -1.85 -10.02
CA GLN A 66 7.89 -3.18 -10.31
C GLN A 66 8.15 -3.42 -11.81
N ASN A 67 7.31 -2.86 -12.67
CA ASN A 67 7.37 -3.08 -14.12
C ASN A 67 8.20 -2.03 -14.86
N ASN A 68 8.44 -0.86 -14.27
CA ASN A 68 9.04 0.29 -14.97
C ASN A 68 10.40 0.74 -14.41
N TYR A 69 10.81 0.27 -13.23
CA TYR A 69 12.07 0.67 -12.60
C TYR A 69 12.96 -0.53 -12.31
N GLN A 70 14.25 -0.36 -12.59
CA GLN A 70 15.34 -1.21 -12.09
C GLN A 70 16.35 -0.31 -11.41
N TRP A 71 16.76 -0.70 -10.21
CA TRP A 71 17.68 0.02 -9.34
C TRP A 71 18.96 -0.78 -9.20
#